data_AF-A0A521DYJ1-F1
#
_entry.id   AF-A0A521DYJ1-F1
#
_cell.length_a   1.000
_cell.length_b   1.000
_cell.length_c   1.000
_cell.angle_alpha   90.00
_cell.angle_beta   90.00
_cell.angle_gamma   90.00
#
_symmetry.space_group_name_H-M   'P 1'
#
loop_
_entity.id
_entity.type
_entity.pdbx_description
1 polymer ?
#
loop_
_entity_poly.entity_id
_entity_poly.type
_entity_poly.pdbx_seq_one_letter_code
_entity_poly.pdbx_strand_id
1 'polypeptide(L)'
;MMGSKCQSCGMPLSKDTEGGGSEADGTRSTRYCSLCYADGAFRHPDASFEEFQSHCLDALVNKGMPRILAWAFTRGMGRLDRWSEG
;
A
#
# COMPACT_ATOMS: atom_id res chain seq x y z
N MET A 1 10.52 18.20 0.68
CA MET A 1 9.25 17.48 0.54
C MET A 1 9.56 16.02 0.25
N MET A 2 9.64 15.20 1.29
CA MET A 2 9.93 13.77 1.12
C MET A 2 8.62 13.10 0.69
N GLY A 3 8.56 12.59 -0.54
CA GLY A 3 7.39 11.84 -1.01
C GLY A 3 7.20 10.60 -0.15
N SER A 4 6.27 10.67 0.81
CA SER A 4 5.93 9.53 1.65
C SER A 4 5.38 8.41 0.77
N LYS A 5 5.85 7.18 1.02
CA LYS A 5 5.28 5.97 0.43
C LYS A 5 4.23 5.40 1.39
N CYS A 6 3.21 4.77 0.84
CA CYS A 6 2.22 4.05 1.62
C CYS A 6 2.92 2.96 2.42
N GLN A 7 2.77 2.98 3.74
CA GLN A 7 3.35 2.00 4.66
C GLN A 7 2.58 0.66 4.69
N SER A 8 1.66 0.46 3.73
CA SER A 8 0.98 -0.83 3.49
C SER A 8 1.30 -1.44 2.13
N CYS A 9 1.36 -0.66 1.04
CA CYS A 9 1.59 -1.21 -0.30
C CYS A 9 2.83 -0.65 -1.01
N GLY A 10 3.59 0.24 -0.36
CA GLY A 10 4.78 0.87 -0.94
C GLY A 10 4.49 1.89 -2.04
N MET A 11 3.22 2.10 -2.43
CA MET A 11 2.84 3.06 -3.46
C MET A 11 3.22 4.49 -3.02
N PRO A 12 3.88 5.30 -3.86
CA PRO A 12 4.12 6.71 -3.56
C PRO A 12 2.80 7.44 -3.32
N LEU A 13 2.63 8.14 -2.19
CA LEU A 13 1.40 8.90 -1.92
C LEU A 13 1.19 10.04 -2.92
N SER A 14 2.25 10.52 -3.57
CA SER A 14 2.15 11.47 -4.69
C SER A 14 1.45 10.89 -5.93
N LYS A 15 1.33 9.57 -6.03
CA LYS A 15 0.58 8.87 -7.09
C LYS A 15 -0.85 8.53 -6.68
N ASP A 16 -1.22 8.82 -5.44
CA ASP A 16 -2.58 8.66 -4.96
C ASP A 16 -3.44 9.85 -5.41
N THR A 17 -4.51 9.58 -6.15
CA THR A 17 -5.42 10.62 -6.66
C THR A 17 -6.13 11.37 -5.53
N GLU A 18 -6.33 10.71 -4.40
CA GLU A 18 -6.99 11.25 -3.21
C GLU A 18 -6.00 11.93 -2.24
N GLY A 19 -4.70 11.90 -2.54
CA GLY A 19 -3.65 12.48 -1.69
C GLY A 19 -3.39 11.75 -0.38
N GLY A 20 -4.00 10.58 -0.16
CA GLY A 20 -3.89 9.77 1.04
C GLY A 20 -5.22 9.09 1.43
N GLY A 21 -5.14 8.08 2.29
CA GLY A 21 -6.32 7.46 2.92
C GLY A 21 -7.07 8.43 3.83
N SER A 22 -8.28 8.09 4.24
CA SER A 22 -9.05 8.85 5.25
C SER A 22 -8.89 8.24 6.64
N GLU A 23 -8.66 9.09 7.63
CA GLU A 23 -8.75 8.76 9.05
C GLU A 23 -10.24 8.81 9.50
N ALA A 24 -10.56 8.26 10.68
CA ALA A 24 -11.93 8.21 11.19
C ALA A 24 -12.56 9.60 11.43
N ASP A 25 -11.73 10.62 11.61
CA ASP A 25 -12.15 12.02 11.78
C ASP A 25 -12.32 12.77 10.45
N GLY A 26 -12.12 12.10 9.31
CA GLY A 26 -12.19 12.66 7.97
C GLY A 26 -10.92 13.36 7.50
N THR A 27 -9.85 13.40 8.31
CA THR A 27 -8.54 13.92 7.88
C THR A 27 -7.82 12.93 6.95
N ARG A 28 -6.80 13.41 6.23
CA ARG A 28 -6.02 12.58 5.29
C ARG A 28 -4.81 11.95 5.97
N SER A 29 -4.65 10.65 5.77
CA SER A 29 -3.51 9.89 6.24
C SER A 29 -2.25 10.24 5.44
N THR A 30 -1.19 10.61 6.14
CA THR A 30 0.14 10.85 5.54
C THR A 30 0.99 9.59 5.43
N ARG A 31 0.47 8.46 5.93
CA ARG A 31 1.16 7.16 5.99
C ARG A 31 0.58 6.13 5.05
N TYR A 32 -0.72 6.19 4.77
CA TYR A 32 -1.42 5.20 3.97
C TYR A 32 -2.12 5.85 2.78
N CYS A 33 -2.15 5.14 1.65
CA CYS A 33 -2.90 5.58 0.48
C CYS A 33 -4.38 5.22 0.59
N SER A 34 -5.18 5.93 -0.21
CA SER A 34 -6.61 5.78 -0.36
C SER A 34 -7.06 4.45 -0.92
N LEU A 35 -6.15 3.58 -1.36
CA LEU A 35 -6.46 2.20 -1.79
C LEU A 35 -6.35 1.22 -0.62
N CYS A 36 -5.38 1.41 0.27
CA CYS A 36 -5.14 0.50 1.38
C CYS A 36 -5.93 0.86 2.64
N TYR A 37 -6.22 2.14 2.84
CA TYR A 37 -6.80 2.67 4.07
C TYR A 37 -7.90 3.69 3.77
N ALA A 38 -9.02 3.56 4.46
CA ALA A 38 -10.14 4.49 4.41
C ALA A 38 -10.94 4.44 5.70
N ASP A 39 -11.44 5.61 6.10
CA ASP A 39 -12.36 5.83 7.23
C ASP A 39 -11.85 5.23 8.54
N GLY A 40 -10.54 5.36 8.78
CA GLY A 40 -9.91 4.85 9.98
C GLY A 40 -9.53 3.36 9.95
N ALA A 41 -9.81 2.65 8.85
CA ALA A 41 -9.60 1.20 8.74
C ALA A 41 -8.86 0.78 7.45
N PHE A 42 -8.11 -0.32 7.54
CA PHE A 42 -7.58 -0.97 6.36
C PHE A 42 -8.70 -1.66 5.59
N ARG A 43 -8.68 -1.58 4.25
CA ARG A 43 -9.66 -2.31 3.41
C ARG A 43 -9.51 -3.82 3.42
N HIS A 44 -8.36 -4.31 3.87
CA HIS A 44 -8.03 -5.72 3.97
C HIS A 44 -7.49 -6.02 5.37
N PRO A 45 -8.28 -5.83 6.43
CA PRO A 45 -7.78 -5.93 7.80
C PRO A 45 -7.34 -7.35 8.16
N ASP A 46 -7.99 -8.36 7.58
CA ASP A 46 -7.74 -9.78 7.86
C ASP A 46 -6.71 -10.42 6.92
N ALA A 47 -6.20 -9.68 5.93
CA ALA A 47 -5.25 -10.22 4.97
C ALA A 47 -3.86 -10.37 5.60
N SER A 48 -3.29 -11.57 5.49
CA SER A 48 -1.88 -11.82 5.78
C SER A 48 -0.97 -11.08 4.81
N PHE A 49 0.30 -10.92 5.18
CA PHE A 49 1.30 -10.32 4.29
C PHE A 49 1.37 -11.06 2.95
N GLU A 50 1.36 -12.39 2.95
CA GLU A 50 1.49 -13.22 1.75
C GLU A 50 0.30 -13.04 0.81
N GLU A 51 -0.92 -13.05 1.35
CA GLU A 51 -2.16 -12.81 0.59
C GLU A 51 -2.17 -11.41 -0.01
N PHE A 52 -1.82 -10.40 0.79
CA PHE A 52 -1.76 -9.01 0.33
C PHE A 52 -0.64 -8.79 -0.70
N GLN A 53 0.51 -9.45 -0.53
CA GLN A 53 1.62 -9.41 -1.46
C GLN A 53 1.22 -9.99 -2.81
N SER A 54 0.53 -11.15 -2.83
CA SER A 54 0.02 -11.75 -4.07
C SER A 54 -0.98 -10.81 -4.76
N HIS A 55 -1.93 -10.25 -4.00
CA HIS A 55 -2.91 -9.31 -4.53
C HIS A 55 -2.25 -8.08 -5.18
N CYS A 56 -1.24 -7.49 -4.52
CA CYS A 56 -0.49 -6.36 -5.06
C CYS A 56 0.32 -6.75 -6.30
N LEU A 57 0.90 -7.96 -6.34
CA LEU A 57 1.67 -8.45 -7.47
C LEU A 57 0.76 -8.56 -8.70
N ASP A 58 -0.40 -9.18 -8.55
CA ASP A 58 -1.37 -9.35 -9.62
C ASP A 58 -1.90 -7.99 -10.10
N ALA A 59 -2.18 -7.06 -9.17
CA ALA A 59 -2.59 -5.70 -9.52
C ALA A 59 -1.53 -4.95 -10.33
N LEU A 60 -0.24 -5.08 -10.00
CA LEU A 60 0.86 -4.46 -10.74
C LEU A 60 1.04 -5.08 -12.13
N VAL A 61 0.95 -6.41 -12.23
CA VAL A 61 1.03 -7.13 -13.50
C VAL A 61 -0.12 -6.72 -14.42
N ASN A 62 -1.34 -6.65 -13.90
CA ASN A 62 -2.52 -6.22 -14.65
C ASN A 62 -2.42 -4.75 -15.10
N LYS A 63 -1.65 -3.92 -14.41
CA LYS A 63 -1.33 -2.54 -14.82
C LYS A 63 -0.17 -2.45 -15.82
N GLY A 64 0.32 -3.57 -16.33
CA GLY A 64 1.36 -3.64 -17.36
C GLY A 64 2.78 -3.70 -16.81
N MET A 65 2.98 -3.86 -15.50
CA MET A 65 4.31 -4.08 -14.94
C MET A 65 4.78 -5.52 -15.24
N PRO A 66 5.99 -5.72 -15.77
CA PRO A 66 6.56 -7.04 -15.92
C PRO A 66 6.58 -7.79 -14.57
N ARG A 67 6.15 -9.07 -14.58
CA ARG A 67 6.00 -9.87 -13.35
C ARG A 67 7.24 -9.91 -12.47
N ILE A 68 8.44 -9.93 -13.06
CA ILE A 68 9.72 -9.92 -12.34
C ILE A 68 9.89 -8.61 -11.55
N LEU A 69 9.56 -7.47 -12.16
CA LEU A 69 9.63 -6.16 -11.50
C LEU A 69 8.56 -6.01 -10.42
N ALA A 70 7.33 -6.47 -10.72
CA ALA A 70 6.25 -6.49 -9.74
C ALA A 70 6.63 -7.33 -8.52
N TRP A 71 7.20 -8.52 -8.71
CA TRP A 71 7.67 -9.37 -7.63
C TRP A 71 8.79 -8.72 -6.80
N ALA A 72 9.77 -8.09 -7.45
CA ALA A 72 10.84 -7.39 -6.74
C ALA A 72 10.30 -6.23 -5.88
N PHE A 73 9.33 -5.48 -6.41
CA PHE A 73 8.63 -4.43 -5.68
C PHE A 73 7.85 -4.98 -4.49
N THR A 74 7.01 -5.98 -4.70
CA THR A 74 6.15 -6.53 -3.64
C THR A 74 6.93 -7.24 -2.55
N ARG A 75 8.07 -7.87 -2.87
CA ARG A 75 8.99 -8.44 -1.88
C ARG A 75 9.56 -7.39 -0.92
N GLY A 76 9.76 -6.15 -1.38
CA GLY A 76 10.21 -5.04 -0.54
C GLY A 76 9.17 -4.57 0.49
N MET A 77 7.89 -4.95 0.33
CA MET A 77 6.81 -4.51 1.22
C MET A 77 6.91 -5.05 2.64
N GLY A 78 7.62 -6.16 2.87
CA GLY A 78 7.80 -6.73 4.22
C GLY A 78 8.55 -5.81 5.19
N ARG A 79 9.17 -4.73 4.68
CA ARG A 79 9.86 -3.70 5.51
C ARG A 79 9.00 -2.47 5.81
N LEU A 80 7.74 -2.46 5.39
CA LEU A 80 6.82 -1.34 5.63
C LEU A 80 6.16 -1.50 7.00
N ASP A 81 5.81 -0.39 7.65
CA ASP A 81 5.33 -0.40 9.05
C ASP A 81 4.15 -1.36 9.30
N ARG A 82 3.27 -1.58 8.32
CA ARG A 82 2.14 -2.52 8.46
C ARG A 82 2.59 -3.97 8.56
N TRP A 83 3.69 -4.32 7.89
CA TRP A 83 4.16 -5.69 7.69
C TRP A 83 5.50 -5.98 8.35
N SER A 84 6.19 -4.95 8.84
CA SER A 84 7.40 -5.11 9.62
C SER A 84 7.02 -5.61 11.01
N GLU A 85 6.72 -6.89 11.10
CA GLU A 85 7.03 -7.63 12.32
C GLU A 85 8.57 -7.77 12.35
N GLY A 86 9.17 -7.32 13.46
CA GLY A 86 10.61 -7.11 13.61
C GLY A 86 11.47 -8.36 13.44
#